data_AF-L5KW34-F1
#
_entry.id   AF-L5KW34-F1
#
_cell.length_a   1.000
_cell.length_b   1.000
_cell.length_c   1.000
_cell.angle_alpha   90.00
_cell.angle_beta   90.00
_cell.angle_gamma   90.00
#
_symmetry.space_group_name_H-M   'P 1'
#
loop_
_entity.id
_entity.type
_entity.pdbx_description
1 polymer ?
#
loop_
_entity_poly.entity_id
_entity_poly.type
_entity_poly.pdbx_seq_one_letter_code
_entity_poly.pdbx_strand_id
1 'polypeptide(L)'
;CNIPGCFLRDVEKSRRYSGRNFKRNKDELVQRIYALFNSSVFDNKMPEKVNVRWNKKMLRTAGLCTTGELSQPDRKPYAKIEISLKVCDSADRVRDTFIHEICHAASWMLHGLRDSHGDTWKYYARKCNTVHPELPMVTRCHNYKINYKIYYECGRCKSRIGRYTKSLDTTRYICAQCKGPLFMVPLTRKDGTPIKPHVRPFAKYVQQNYRLVKEELGGLKHKDVMIKLGSDFTAKKQQQLLLQQQQQQQQQQKQEQEKQEPEKQEPEKQEPEKQEPEKQEQQENQEQQEPEKQEQEKQKQQELEKQGQEKQGQEKQGQQQQNH
;
A
#
# COMPACT_ATOMS: atom_id res chain seq x y z
N CYS A 1 -5.34 -30.24 19.80
CA CYS A 1 -4.14 -31.00 19.45
C CYS A 1 -3.55 -31.71 20.64
N ASN A 2 -3.20 -32.98 20.50
CA ASN A 2 -2.35 -33.70 21.47
C ASN A 2 -0.92 -33.91 20.92
N ILE A 3 -0.58 -33.33 19.76
CA ILE A 3 0.74 -33.48 19.14
C ILE A 3 1.73 -32.53 19.81
N PRO A 4 2.86 -33.05 20.37
CA PRO A 4 3.90 -32.23 20.97
C PRO A 4 4.43 -31.18 20.01
N GLY A 5 4.57 -29.94 20.48
CA GLY A 5 5.07 -28.84 19.68
C GLY A 5 4.11 -28.31 18.62
N CYS A 6 2.85 -28.77 18.58
CA CYS A 6 1.84 -28.18 17.70
C CYS A 6 1.60 -26.71 18.05
N PHE A 7 1.62 -25.86 17.02
CA PHE A 7 1.45 -24.41 17.11
C PHE A 7 0.38 -23.88 16.15
N LEU A 8 -0.45 -24.77 15.58
CA LEU A 8 -1.39 -24.45 14.51
C LEU A 8 -2.61 -23.65 15.00
N ARG A 9 -2.97 -23.83 16.28
CA ARG A 9 -4.05 -23.10 16.94
C ARG A 9 -3.70 -21.61 16.98
N ASP A 10 -4.64 -20.77 16.56
CA ASP A 10 -4.52 -19.30 16.57
C ASP A 10 -3.26 -18.77 15.85
N VAL A 11 -2.76 -19.49 14.84
CA VAL A 11 -1.55 -19.07 14.10
C VAL A 11 -1.72 -17.69 13.48
N GLU A 12 -2.93 -17.31 13.10
CA GLU A 12 -3.31 -16.01 12.57
C GLU A 12 -3.18 -14.87 13.59
N LYS A 13 -3.31 -15.20 14.89
CA LYS A 13 -3.13 -14.24 15.99
C LYS A 13 -1.69 -14.18 16.48
N SER A 14 -0.81 -15.05 15.97
CA SER A 14 0.58 -15.11 16.40
C SER A 14 1.33 -13.81 16.06
N ARG A 15 1.89 -13.15 17.09
CA ARG A 15 2.76 -11.98 16.92
C ARG A 15 3.98 -12.26 16.04
N ARG A 16 4.47 -13.51 16.04
CA ARG A 16 5.60 -13.97 15.21
C ARG A 16 5.25 -13.96 13.72
N TYR A 17 4.00 -14.22 13.36
CA TYR A 17 3.55 -14.37 11.97
C TYR A 17 2.57 -13.29 11.53
N SER A 18 2.57 -12.13 12.18
CA SER A 18 1.68 -11.01 11.89
C SER A 18 2.45 -9.76 11.44
N GLY A 19 1.76 -8.87 10.72
CA GLY A 19 2.27 -7.56 10.32
C GLY A 19 3.64 -7.59 9.62
N ARG A 20 4.60 -6.82 10.16
CA ARG A 20 5.97 -6.76 9.63
C ARG A 20 6.76 -8.05 9.85
N ASN A 21 6.41 -8.83 10.88
CA ASN A 21 7.11 -10.06 11.23
C ASN A 21 6.76 -11.20 10.26
N PHE A 22 5.53 -11.23 9.73
CA PHE A 22 5.11 -12.23 8.74
C PHE A 22 6.11 -12.35 7.58
N LYS A 23 6.47 -11.22 6.96
CA LYS A 23 7.40 -11.21 5.80
C LYS A 23 8.78 -11.77 6.14
N ARG A 24 9.24 -11.59 7.38
CA ARG A 24 10.54 -12.07 7.87
C ARG A 24 10.49 -13.56 8.22
N ASN A 25 9.35 -14.01 8.74
CA ASN A 25 9.23 -15.33 9.38
C ASN A 25 8.41 -16.34 8.56
N LYS A 26 7.84 -15.96 7.42
CA LYS A 26 7.01 -16.87 6.59
C LYS A 26 7.76 -18.12 6.11
N ASP A 27 9.07 -18.04 5.90
CA ASP A 27 9.87 -19.18 5.45
C ASP A 27 10.03 -20.19 6.60
N GLU A 28 10.27 -19.67 7.81
CA GLU A 28 10.32 -20.46 9.04
C GLU A 28 8.95 -21.05 9.40
N LEU A 29 7.85 -20.33 9.15
CA LEU A 29 6.48 -20.85 9.30
C LEU A 29 6.27 -22.10 8.46
N VAL A 30 6.60 -22.03 7.16
CA VAL A 30 6.50 -23.16 6.22
C VAL A 30 7.33 -24.34 6.70
N GLN A 31 8.58 -24.11 7.12
CA GLN A 31 9.46 -25.18 7.63
C GLN A 31 8.88 -25.86 8.86
N ARG A 32 8.35 -25.09 9.82
CA ARG A 32 7.74 -25.65 11.04
C ARG A 32 6.47 -26.43 10.75
N ILE A 33 5.63 -25.96 9.83
CA ILE A 33 4.44 -26.70 9.40
C ILE A 33 4.87 -28.01 8.74
N TYR A 34 5.86 -27.97 7.85
CA TYR A 34 6.36 -29.17 7.18
C TYR A 34 6.87 -30.20 8.17
N ALA A 35 7.75 -29.79 9.10
CA ALA A 35 8.32 -30.69 10.11
C ALA A 35 7.24 -31.31 11.01
N LEU A 36 6.26 -30.50 11.43
CA LEU A 36 5.13 -30.98 12.24
C LEU A 36 4.30 -32.02 11.48
N PHE A 37 3.99 -31.79 10.21
CA PHE A 37 3.15 -32.71 9.43
C PHE A 37 3.91 -33.96 9.00
N ASN A 38 5.20 -33.85 8.69
CA ASN A 38 6.00 -35.03 8.39
C ASN A 38 6.04 -36.01 9.56
N SER A 39 6.26 -35.50 10.78
CA SER A 39 6.32 -36.35 11.97
C SER A 39 4.97 -36.88 12.43
N SER A 40 3.90 -36.07 12.33
CA SER A 40 2.58 -36.43 12.91
C SER A 40 1.57 -37.00 11.92
N VAL A 41 1.67 -36.68 10.62
CA VAL A 41 0.71 -37.09 9.58
C VAL A 41 1.33 -38.06 8.58
N PHE A 42 2.59 -37.87 8.21
CA PHE A 42 3.26 -38.68 7.18
C PHE A 42 4.20 -39.75 7.75
N ASP A 43 4.18 -39.97 9.06
CA ASP A 43 4.95 -41.01 9.76
C ASP A 43 6.47 -40.94 9.46
N ASN A 44 7.00 -39.72 9.28
CA ASN A 44 8.37 -39.41 8.83
C ASN A 44 8.78 -40.05 7.49
N LYS A 45 7.81 -40.38 6.62
CA LYS A 45 8.07 -40.99 5.31
C LYS A 45 8.32 -39.97 4.20
N MET A 46 7.99 -38.68 4.41
CA MET A 46 8.37 -37.63 3.47
C MET A 46 9.84 -37.25 3.70
N PRO A 47 10.57 -36.73 2.69
CA PRO A 47 11.96 -36.33 2.86
C PRO A 47 12.13 -35.26 3.95
N GLU A 48 13.33 -35.12 4.49
CA GLU A 48 13.61 -34.11 5.52
C GLU A 48 13.29 -32.68 5.05
N LYS A 49 13.40 -32.42 3.73
CA LYS A 49 13.14 -31.11 3.12
C LYS A 49 12.31 -31.27 1.85
N VAL A 50 11.31 -30.41 1.71
CA VAL A 50 10.53 -30.25 0.46
C VAL A 50 10.91 -28.95 -0.23
N ASN A 51 10.92 -28.94 -1.57
CA ASN A 51 11.24 -27.75 -2.35
C ASN A 51 10.04 -26.79 -2.34
N VAL A 52 10.11 -25.73 -1.52
CA VAL A 52 9.09 -24.68 -1.46
C VAL A 52 9.61 -23.39 -2.08
N ARG A 53 8.84 -22.81 -3.00
CA ARG A 53 9.17 -21.53 -3.64
C ARG A 53 8.03 -20.52 -3.50
N TRP A 54 8.38 -19.30 -3.10
CA TRP A 54 7.44 -18.18 -3.14
C TRP A 54 7.32 -17.61 -4.55
N ASN A 55 6.10 -17.55 -5.10
CA ASN A 55 5.85 -17.10 -6.46
C ASN A 55 5.06 -15.79 -6.50
N LYS A 56 5.72 -14.72 -6.96
CA LYS A 56 5.10 -13.39 -7.13
C LYS A 56 4.20 -13.26 -8.37
N LYS A 57 4.27 -14.21 -9.30
CA LYS A 57 3.50 -14.23 -10.56
C LYS A 57 2.16 -14.97 -10.41
N MET A 58 1.95 -15.72 -9.33
CA MET A 58 0.66 -16.36 -9.05
C MET A 58 -0.35 -15.33 -8.53
N LEU A 59 -1.31 -14.94 -9.38
CA LEU A 59 -2.27 -13.86 -9.07
C LEU A 59 -3.68 -14.34 -8.72
N ARG A 60 -4.02 -15.60 -9.06
CA ARG A 60 -5.37 -16.17 -8.90
C ARG A 60 -5.38 -17.40 -8.00
N THR A 61 -4.29 -18.16 -7.98
CA THR A 61 -4.15 -19.38 -7.16
C THR A 61 -3.26 -19.11 -5.95
N ALA A 62 -3.60 -19.73 -4.83
CA ALA A 62 -2.85 -19.62 -3.58
C ALA A 62 -1.60 -20.51 -3.57
N GLY A 63 -1.72 -21.75 -4.03
CA GLY A 63 -0.66 -22.76 -4.05
C GLY A 63 -0.63 -23.52 -5.38
N LEU A 64 0.48 -24.20 -5.64
CA LEU A 64 0.63 -25.16 -6.73
C LEU A 64 1.68 -26.20 -6.38
N CYS A 65 1.28 -27.46 -6.33
CA CYS A 65 2.18 -28.60 -6.24
C CYS A 65 2.50 -29.13 -7.65
N THR A 66 3.77 -29.13 -8.02
CA THR A 66 4.29 -29.79 -9.23
C THR A 66 5.06 -31.03 -8.81
N THR A 67 4.64 -32.17 -9.33
CA THR A 67 5.25 -33.48 -9.03
C THR A 67 5.94 -34.04 -10.26
N GLY A 68 6.96 -34.86 -10.07
CA GLY A 68 7.81 -35.35 -11.14
C GLY A 68 8.65 -36.55 -10.70
N GLU A 69 9.37 -37.13 -11.66
CA GLU A 69 10.47 -38.06 -11.40
C GLU A 69 11.76 -37.38 -11.87
N LEU A 70 12.84 -37.55 -11.12
CA LEU A 70 14.15 -37.13 -11.59
C LEU A 70 14.58 -37.98 -12.79
N SER A 71 15.37 -37.39 -13.68
CA SER A 71 15.99 -38.11 -14.78
C SER A 71 16.87 -39.26 -14.28
N GLN A 72 17.11 -40.24 -15.15
CA GLN A 72 17.94 -41.42 -14.90
C GLN A 72 19.29 -41.06 -14.25
N PRO A 73 19.87 -41.95 -13.40
CA PRO A 73 19.54 -43.38 -13.24
C PRO A 73 18.57 -43.75 -12.09
N ASP A 74 18.26 -42.81 -11.19
CA ASP A 74 17.58 -43.12 -9.91
C ASP A 74 16.05 -43.02 -9.94
N ARG A 75 15.45 -42.36 -10.95
CA ARG A 75 13.98 -42.10 -11.09
C ARG A 75 13.24 -41.72 -9.80
N LYS A 76 13.91 -41.01 -8.89
CA LYS A 76 13.32 -40.66 -7.58
C LYS A 76 12.16 -39.69 -7.75
N PRO A 77 11.00 -39.91 -7.09
CA PRO A 77 9.89 -38.97 -7.13
C PRO A 77 10.29 -37.67 -6.43
N TYR A 78 9.93 -36.53 -7.03
CA TYR A 78 10.08 -35.23 -6.42
C TYR A 78 8.75 -34.48 -6.40
N ALA A 79 8.63 -33.55 -5.44
CA ALA A 79 7.56 -32.57 -5.39
C ALA A 79 8.15 -31.18 -5.17
N LYS A 80 7.58 -30.21 -5.87
CA LYS A 80 7.89 -28.78 -5.75
C LYS A 80 6.60 -28.05 -5.45
N ILE A 81 6.58 -27.30 -4.36
CA ILE A 81 5.42 -26.53 -3.92
C ILE A 81 5.68 -25.05 -4.16
N GLU A 82 4.79 -24.39 -4.89
CA GLU A 82 4.82 -22.94 -5.07
C GLU A 82 3.71 -22.28 -4.26
N ILE A 83 4.03 -21.24 -3.50
CA ILE A 83 3.06 -20.48 -2.69
C ILE A 83 3.00 -19.04 -3.20
N SER A 84 1.79 -18.53 -3.44
CA SER A 84 1.58 -17.17 -3.92
C SER A 84 1.86 -16.13 -2.83
N LEU A 85 2.79 -15.21 -3.13
CA LEU A 85 3.04 -14.04 -2.27
C LEU A 85 1.90 -13.02 -2.26
N LYS A 86 0.98 -13.14 -3.22
CA LYS A 86 -0.12 -12.18 -3.43
C LYS A 86 -1.42 -12.64 -2.81
N VAL A 87 -1.64 -13.96 -2.77
CA VAL A 87 -2.82 -14.56 -2.18
C VAL A 87 -2.56 -14.99 -0.73
N CYS A 88 -1.39 -15.59 -0.44
CA CYS A 88 -1.02 -16.01 0.91
C CYS A 88 -0.28 -14.90 1.66
N ASP A 89 -1.03 -13.86 2.03
CA ASP A 89 -0.55 -12.65 2.69
C ASP A 89 -0.66 -12.67 4.23
N SER A 90 -1.12 -13.77 4.81
CA SER A 90 -1.27 -13.99 6.25
C SER A 90 -0.90 -15.42 6.66
N ALA A 91 -0.70 -15.65 7.97
CA ALA A 91 -0.23 -16.92 8.52
C ALA A 91 -1.22 -18.08 8.31
N ASP A 92 -2.51 -17.84 8.53
CA ASP A 92 -3.61 -18.78 8.26
C ASP A 92 -3.64 -19.20 6.80
N ARG A 93 -3.57 -18.26 5.86
CA ARG A 93 -3.57 -18.57 4.42
C ARG A 93 -2.36 -19.38 4.02
N VAL A 94 -1.18 -19.09 4.58
CA VAL A 94 0.03 -19.91 4.36
C VAL A 94 -0.18 -21.30 4.94
N ARG A 95 -0.69 -21.42 6.16
CA ARG A 95 -0.97 -22.71 6.80
C ARG A 95 -1.90 -23.56 5.94
N ASP A 96 -3.08 -23.05 5.65
CA ASP A 96 -4.14 -23.79 4.96
C ASP A 96 -3.71 -24.18 3.54
N THR A 97 -3.11 -23.23 2.80
CA THR A 97 -2.59 -23.49 1.45
C THR A 97 -1.46 -24.49 1.46
N PHE A 98 -0.48 -24.33 2.36
CA PHE A 98 0.69 -25.20 2.36
C PHE A 98 0.33 -26.64 2.73
N ILE A 99 -0.57 -26.83 3.71
CA ILE A 99 -1.08 -28.16 4.07
C ILE A 99 -1.80 -28.80 2.87
N HIS A 100 -2.62 -28.05 2.15
CA HIS A 100 -3.28 -28.51 0.92
C HIS A 100 -2.25 -29.02 -0.11
N GLU A 101 -1.22 -28.21 -0.40
CA GLU A 101 -0.18 -28.58 -1.36
C GLU A 101 0.69 -29.76 -0.90
N ILE A 102 0.95 -29.89 0.40
CA ILE A 102 1.69 -31.05 0.93
C ILE A 102 0.83 -32.32 0.82
N CYS A 103 -0.49 -32.26 0.94
CA CYS A 103 -1.35 -33.44 0.69
C CYS A 103 -1.20 -33.95 -0.75
N HIS A 104 -1.08 -33.05 -1.75
CA HIS A 104 -0.74 -33.44 -3.12
C HIS A 104 0.67 -34.05 -3.20
N ALA A 105 1.65 -33.44 -2.53
CA ALA A 105 3.01 -33.96 -2.50
C ALA A 105 3.06 -35.38 -1.89
N ALA A 106 2.35 -35.63 -0.80
CA ALA A 106 2.27 -36.93 -0.14
C ALA A 106 1.57 -37.98 -1.02
N SER A 107 0.50 -37.63 -1.74
CA SER A 107 -0.16 -38.52 -2.70
C SER A 107 0.83 -39.05 -3.75
N TRP A 108 1.66 -38.16 -4.29
CA TRP A 108 2.69 -38.54 -5.26
C TRP A 108 3.86 -39.28 -4.63
N MET A 109 4.46 -38.72 -3.58
CA MET A 109 5.73 -39.21 -3.04
C MET A 109 5.61 -40.51 -2.26
N LEU A 110 4.44 -40.77 -1.64
CA LEU A 110 4.21 -41.96 -0.82
C LEU A 110 3.42 -43.05 -1.55
N HIS A 111 2.60 -42.68 -2.55
CA HIS A 111 1.75 -43.64 -3.26
C HIS A 111 1.95 -43.65 -4.78
N GLY A 112 2.76 -42.75 -5.35
CA GLY A 112 2.97 -42.68 -6.80
C GLY A 112 1.74 -42.21 -7.58
N LEU A 113 0.78 -41.56 -6.92
CA LEU A 113 -0.48 -41.16 -7.56
C LEU A 113 -0.48 -39.67 -7.91
N ARG A 114 -0.86 -39.37 -9.16
CA ARG A 114 -1.03 -38.00 -9.69
C ARG A 114 -2.49 -37.70 -9.89
N ASP A 115 -3.20 -37.55 -8.79
CA ASP A 115 -4.57 -37.09 -8.78
C ASP A 115 -4.64 -35.61 -8.39
N SER A 116 -5.70 -34.92 -8.83
CA SER A 116 -6.02 -33.61 -8.28
C SER A 116 -6.49 -33.80 -6.84
N HIS A 117 -7.73 -34.22 -6.62
CA HIS A 117 -8.29 -34.44 -5.29
C HIS A 117 -8.94 -35.82 -5.17
N GLY A 118 -8.24 -36.86 -5.66
CA GLY A 118 -8.68 -38.25 -5.58
C GLY A 118 -8.54 -38.83 -4.18
N ASP A 119 -8.67 -40.14 -4.04
CA ASP A 119 -8.90 -40.76 -2.73
C ASP A 119 -7.69 -40.67 -1.80
N THR A 120 -6.48 -40.74 -2.35
CA THR A 120 -5.23 -40.57 -1.59
C THR A 120 -5.09 -39.14 -1.07
N TRP A 121 -5.40 -38.14 -1.89
CA TRP A 121 -5.43 -36.75 -1.42
C TRP A 121 -6.48 -36.55 -0.31
N LYS A 122 -7.71 -37.09 -0.49
CA LYS A 122 -8.78 -37.02 0.52
C LYS A 122 -8.38 -37.72 1.82
N TYR A 123 -7.69 -38.85 1.71
CA TYR A 123 -7.16 -39.58 2.85
C TYR A 123 -6.21 -38.70 3.68
N TYR A 124 -5.22 -38.07 3.04
CA TYR A 124 -4.30 -37.18 3.75
C TYR A 124 -4.98 -35.92 4.28
N ALA A 125 -5.90 -35.31 3.53
CA ALA A 125 -6.68 -34.17 4.01
C ALA A 125 -7.46 -34.53 5.30
N ARG A 126 -8.15 -35.68 5.31
CA ARG A 126 -8.85 -36.19 6.50
C ARG A 126 -7.90 -36.54 7.64
N LYS A 127 -6.76 -37.18 7.35
CA LYS A 127 -5.73 -37.51 8.34
C LYS A 127 -5.20 -36.23 8.99
N CYS A 128 -4.95 -35.17 8.22
CA CYS A 128 -4.55 -33.86 8.74
C CYS A 128 -5.58 -33.32 9.75
N ASN A 129 -6.86 -33.30 9.40
CA ASN A 129 -7.91 -32.82 10.31
C ASN A 129 -8.13 -33.74 11.53
N THR A 130 -7.89 -35.04 11.40
CA THR A 130 -8.01 -35.99 12.52
C THR A 130 -6.88 -35.81 13.53
N VAL A 131 -5.64 -35.68 13.03
CA VAL A 131 -4.43 -35.51 13.86
C VAL A 131 -4.35 -34.11 14.47
N HIS A 132 -4.74 -33.08 13.70
CA HIS A 132 -4.72 -31.67 14.10
C HIS A 132 -6.15 -31.09 14.03
N PRO A 133 -7.01 -31.38 15.01
CA PRO A 133 -8.42 -30.96 15.00
C PRO A 133 -8.64 -29.44 15.11
N GLU A 134 -7.62 -28.67 15.51
CA GLU A 134 -7.65 -27.21 15.48
C GLU A 134 -7.52 -26.60 14.08
N LEU A 135 -7.20 -27.40 13.06
CA LEU A 135 -7.19 -26.93 11.68
C LEU A 135 -8.61 -26.69 11.18
N PRO A 136 -8.84 -25.65 10.38
CA PRO A 136 -9.99 -25.62 9.49
C PRO A 136 -10.01 -26.88 8.62
N MET A 137 -11.20 -27.28 8.19
CA MET A 137 -11.36 -28.40 7.26
C MET A 137 -10.47 -28.18 6.02
N VAL A 138 -9.63 -29.16 5.69
CA VAL A 138 -8.78 -29.11 4.50
C VAL A 138 -9.65 -29.38 3.28
N THR A 139 -10.05 -28.31 2.59
CA THR A 139 -10.93 -28.36 1.42
C THR A 139 -10.15 -28.41 0.10
N ARG A 140 -10.84 -28.80 -0.98
CA ARG A 140 -10.27 -28.81 -2.34
C ARG A 140 -9.93 -27.42 -2.88
N CYS A 141 -10.65 -26.41 -2.41
CA CYS A 141 -10.50 -25.03 -2.86
C CYS A 141 -10.44 -24.11 -1.64
N HIS A 142 -9.60 -23.08 -1.74
CA HIS A 142 -9.64 -21.95 -0.83
C HIS A 142 -10.42 -20.80 -1.46
N ASN A 143 -11.39 -20.24 -0.73
CA ASN A 143 -12.14 -19.07 -1.18
C ASN A 143 -11.56 -17.77 -0.57
N TYR A 144 -10.27 -17.55 -0.76
CA TYR A 144 -9.63 -16.35 -0.20
C TYR A 144 -10.09 -15.10 -0.95
N LYS A 145 -10.53 -14.10 -0.19
CA LYS A 145 -10.70 -12.75 -0.74
C LYS A 145 -9.32 -12.17 -1.06
N ILE A 146 -9.04 -12.01 -2.35
CA ILE A 146 -7.78 -11.46 -2.83
C ILE A 146 -7.75 -9.94 -2.60
N ASN A 147 -6.73 -9.47 -1.88
CA ASN A 147 -6.58 -8.06 -1.54
C ASN A 147 -5.80 -7.33 -2.64
N TYR A 148 -6.52 -6.67 -3.55
CA TYR A 148 -5.89 -5.84 -4.57
C TYR A 148 -5.58 -4.43 -4.06
N LYS A 149 -4.45 -3.86 -4.49
CA LYS A 149 -4.08 -2.48 -4.18
C LYS A 149 -4.83 -1.47 -5.04
N ILE A 150 -5.24 -1.86 -6.24
CA ILE A 150 -5.89 -0.96 -7.21
C ILE A 150 -7.19 -1.62 -7.63
N TYR A 151 -8.27 -0.86 -7.59
CA TYR A 151 -9.55 -1.28 -8.12
C TYR A 151 -9.94 -0.37 -9.27
N TYR A 152 -10.58 -0.95 -10.27
CA TYR A 152 -11.28 -0.25 -11.33
C TYR A 152 -12.76 -0.56 -11.19
N GLU A 153 -13.61 0.44 -11.32
CA GLU A 153 -15.05 0.32 -11.18
C GLU A 153 -15.73 0.75 -12.48
N CYS A 154 -16.76 0.01 -12.90
CA CYS A 154 -17.56 0.41 -14.05
C CYS A 154 -18.46 1.59 -13.69
N GLY A 155 -18.48 2.63 -14.54
CA GLY A 155 -19.37 3.78 -14.36
C GLY A 155 -20.85 3.42 -14.38
N ARG A 156 -21.24 2.38 -15.15
CA ARG A 156 -22.63 1.93 -15.34
C ARG A 156 -23.08 0.91 -14.28
N CYS A 157 -22.56 -0.32 -14.35
CA CYS A 157 -23.04 -1.42 -13.49
C CYS A 157 -22.28 -1.58 -12.16
N LYS A 158 -21.33 -0.69 -11.84
CA LYS A 158 -20.53 -0.70 -10.61
C LYS A 158 -19.70 -1.97 -10.34
N SER A 159 -19.59 -2.87 -11.31
CA SER A 159 -18.72 -4.04 -11.21
C SER A 159 -17.26 -3.62 -10.98
N ARG A 160 -16.56 -4.29 -10.06
CA ARG A 160 -15.17 -3.97 -9.72
C ARG A 160 -14.18 -4.99 -10.26
N ILE A 161 -13.03 -4.49 -10.70
CA ILE A 161 -11.89 -5.26 -11.19
C ILE A 161 -10.67 -4.91 -10.36
N GLY A 162 -10.13 -5.89 -9.64
CA GLY A 162 -8.92 -5.73 -8.85
C GLY A 162 -7.62 -5.95 -9.65
N ARG A 163 -6.60 -5.15 -9.38
CA ARG A 163 -5.24 -5.22 -9.95
C ARG A 163 -4.19 -4.89 -8.90
N TYR A 164 -2.98 -5.44 -9.06
CA TYR A 164 -1.84 -5.15 -8.19
C TYR A 164 -1.00 -3.94 -8.64
N THR A 165 -1.10 -3.59 -9.92
CA THR A 165 -0.41 -2.46 -10.56
C THR A 165 -1.42 -1.68 -11.41
N LYS A 166 -1.05 -0.46 -11.83
CA LYS A 166 -1.87 0.38 -12.74
C LYS A 166 -1.75 -0.12 -14.18
N SER A 167 -2.07 -1.38 -14.41
CA SER A 167 -1.84 -2.08 -15.69
C SER A 167 -3.06 -2.12 -16.61
N LEU A 168 -4.23 -1.72 -16.13
CA LEU A 168 -5.43 -1.67 -16.95
C LEU A 168 -5.52 -0.30 -17.63
N ASP A 169 -5.45 -0.31 -18.96
CA ASP A 169 -5.69 0.85 -19.81
C ASP A 169 -7.20 1.03 -20.02
N THR A 170 -7.79 2.01 -19.33
CA THR A 170 -9.23 2.27 -19.39
C THR A 170 -9.70 2.84 -20.73
N THR A 171 -8.78 3.23 -21.63
CA THR A 171 -9.13 3.65 -23.00
C THR A 171 -9.36 2.46 -23.92
N ARG A 172 -8.72 1.32 -23.63
CA ARG A 172 -8.80 0.09 -24.44
C ARG A 172 -9.75 -0.95 -23.85
N TYR A 173 -9.85 -1.00 -22.52
CA TYR A 173 -10.61 -2.03 -21.82
C TYR A 173 -11.93 -1.49 -21.27
N ILE A 174 -13.00 -2.23 -21.51
CA ILE A 174 -14.37 -1.96 -21.06
C ILE A 174 -14.84 -3.00 -20.04
N CYS A 175 -15.94 -2.70 -19.35
CA CYS A 175 -16.56 -3.63 -18.41
C CYS A 175 -17.01 -4.92 -19.13
N ALA A 176 -16.59 -6.08 -18.61
CA ALA A 176 -16.97 -7.38 -19.16
C ALA A 176 -18.47 -7.70 -19.03
N GLN A 177 -19.18 -7.05 -18.10
CA GLN A 177 -20.59 -7.31 -17.81
C GLN A 177 -21.54 -6.46 -18.67
N CYS A 178 -21.29 -5.14 -18.75
CA CYS A 178 -22.21 -4.20 -19.42
C CYS A 178 -21.56 -3.40 -20.55
N LYS A 179 -20.31 -3.70 -20.90
CA LYS A 179 -19.51 -2.99 -21.93
C LYS A 179 -19.32 -1.48 -21.65
N GLY A 180 -19.64 -1.00 -20.45
CA GLY A 180 -19.46 0.40 -20.03
C GLY A 180 -18.00 0.76 -19.71
N PRO A 181 -17.70 2.07 -19.60
CA PRO A 181 -16.36 2.56 -19.28
C PRO A 181 -15.94 2.16 -17.85
N LEU A 182 -14.63 1.99 -17.67
CA LEU A 182 -13.99 1.66 -16.39
C LEU A 182 -13.19 2.85 -15.87
N PHE A 183 -13.27 3.11 -14.57
CA PHE A 183 -12.54 4.18 -13.90
C PHE A 183 -11.73 3.63 -12.73
N MET A 184 -10.50 4.08 -12.58
CA MET A 184 -9.69 3.72 -11.42
C MET A 184 -10.29 4.32 -10.15
N VAL A 185 -10.57 3.49 -9.15
CA VAL A 185 -11.06 3.93 -7.85
C VAL A 185 -9.91 4.61 -7.10
N PRO A 186 -10.07 5.85 -6.63
CA PRO A 186 -9.07 6.51 -5.78
C PRO A 186 -8.81 5.71 -4.51
N LEU A 187 -7.55 5.64 -4.09
CA LEU A 187 -7.23 5.12 -2.76
C LEU A 187 -7.74 6.13 -1.71
N THR A 188 -8.45 5.69 -0.69
CA THR A 188 -8.96 6.53 0.38
C THR A 188 -8.32 6.17 1.72
N ARG A 189 -8.24 7.15 2.64
CA ARG A 189 -7.92 6.93 4.06
C ARG A 189 -9.13 6.31 4.79
N LYS A 190 -8.95 5.96 6.07
CA LYS A 190 -10.04 5.42 6.92
C LYS A 190 -11.22 6.40 7.04
N ASP A 191 -10.96 7.70 6.96
CA ASP A 191 -11.93 8.80 6.98
C ASP A 191 -12.63 9.03 5.61
N GLY A 192 -12.34 8.22 4.59
CA GLY A 192 -12.91 8.36 3.25
C GLY A 192 -12.20 9.38 2.36
N THR A 193 -11.25 10.16 2.87
CA THR A 193 -10.54 11.17 2.07
C THR A 193 -9.60 10.52 1.04
N PRO A 194 -9.58 10.97 -0.23
CA PRO A 194 -8.64 10.47 -1.22
C PRO A 194 -7.18 10.70 -0.80
N ILE A 195 -6.38 9.64 -0.88
CA ILE A 195 -4.93 9.68 -0.68
C ILE A 195 -4.30 10.32 -1.91
N LYS A 196 -3.89 11.59 -1.79
CA LYS A 196 -3.01 12.25 -2.75
C LYS A 196 -1.58 11.72 -2.53
N PRO A 197 -0.98 10.97 -3.49
CA PRO A 197 0.37 10.45 -3.32
C PRO A 197 1.36 11.61 -3.31
N HIS A 198 2.20 11.71 -2.29
CA HIS A 198 3.34 12.64 -2.32
C HIS A 198 4.36 12.15 -3.36
N VAL A 199 4.45 12.84 -4.49
CA VAL A 199 5.44 12.57 -5.53
C VAL A 199 6.71 13.35 -5.19
N ARG A 200 7.84 12.64 -4.98
CA ARG A 200 9.13 13.28 -4.71
C ARG A 200 9.52 14.21 -5.89
N PRO A 201 10.21 15.34 -5.64
CA PRO A 201 10.56 16.30 -6.69
C PRO A 201 11.19 15.69 -7.95
N PHE A 202 12.16 14.78 -7.77
CA PHE A 202 12.79 14.08 -8.91
C PHE A 202 11.79 13.22 -9.69
N ALA A 203 10.91 12.48 -9.00
CA ALA A 203 9.91 11.66 -9.68
C ALA A 203 8.91 12.51 -10.49
N LYS A 204 8.54 13.70 -9.97
CA LYS A 204 7.72 14.68 -10.70
C LYS A 204 8.46 15.20 -11.93
N TYR A 205 9.74 15.52 -11.79
CA TYR A 205 10.60 15.95 -12.90
C TYR A 205 10.71 14.86 -13.98
N VAL A 206 10.96 13.61 -13.60
CA VAL A 206 10.98 12.48 -14.53
C VAL A 206 9.64 12.35 -15.27
N GLN A 207 8.50 12.40 -14.56
CA GLN A 207 7.18 12.32 -15.20
C GLN A 207 6.95 13.40 -16.27
N GLN A 208 7.43 14.62 -16.02
CA GLN A 208 7.25 15.76 -16.91
C GLN A 208 8.19 15.72 -18.13
N ASN A 209 9.43 15.24 -17.94
CA ASN A 209 10.49 15.37 -18.95
C ASN A 209 10.85 14.06 -19.67
N TYR A 210 10.40 12.90 -19.18
CA TYR A 210 10.84 11.61 -19.71
C TYR A 210 10.57 11.43 -21.20
N ARG A 211 9.38 11.83 -21.67
CA ARG A 211 9.01 11.67 -23.08
C ARG A 211 9.88 12.53 -23.99
N LEU A 212 10.10 13.79 -23.60
CA LEU A 212 10.95 14.74 -24.33
C LEU A 212 12.39 14.23 -24.42
N VAL A 213 12.99 13.85 -23.28
CA VAL A 213 14.37 13.35 -23.25
C VAL A 213 14.50 12.03 -24.01
N LYS A 214 13.48 11.17 -23.98
CA LYS A 214 13.49 9.92 -24.75
C LYS A 214 13.43 10.17 -26.27
N GLU A 215 12.66 11.16 -26.71
CA GLU A 215 12.56 11.58 -28.11
C GLU A 215 13.87 12.26 -28.56
N GLU A 216 14.44 13.15 -27.74
CA GLU A 216 15.75 13.80 -27.97
C GLU A 216 16.89 12.80 -28.12
N LEU A 217 16.93 11.78 -27.27
CA LEU A 217 17.94 10.73 -27.29
C LEU A 217 17.67 9.65 -28.36
N GLY A 218 16.79 9.89 -29.33
CA GLY A 218 16.56 8.98 -30.45
C GLY A 218 16.06 7.58 -30.05
N GLY A 219 15.34 7.47 -28.93
CA GLY A 219 14.79 6.19 -28.47
C GLY A 219 15.77 5.24 -27.78
N LEU A 220 16.91 5.75 -27.26
CA LEU A 220 17.85 5.00 -26.43
C LEU A 220 17.19 4.26 -25.25
N LYS A 221 17.93 3.30 -24.67
CA LYS A 221 17.42 2.43 -23.61
C LYS A 221 17.01 3.26 -22.40
N HIS A 222 15.98 2.79 -21.67
CA HIS A 222 15.44 3.45 -20.47
C HIS A 222 16.54 3.89 -19.48
N LYS A 223 17.60 3.11 -19.34
CA LYS A 223 18.74 3.41 -18.47
C LYS A 223 19.39 4.76 -18.82
N ASP A 224 19.60 5.03 -20.10
CA ASP A 224 20.32 6.23 -20.57
C ASP A 224 19.47 7.49 -20.39
N VAL A 225 18.16 7.37 -20.66
CA VAL A 225 17.17 8.42 -20.37
C VAL A 225 17.17 8.78 -18.89
N MET A 226 17.22 7.78 -17.99
CA MET A 226 17.24 8.02 -16.55
C MET A 226 18.54 8.69 -16.07
N ILE A 227 19.68 8.37 -16.68
CA ILE A 227 20.98 9.02 -16.39
C ILE A 227 20.91 10.50 -16.76
N LYS A 228 20.46 10.80 -17.98
CA LYS A 228 20.32 12.18 -18.49
C LYS A 228 19.39 13.00 -17.59
N LEU A 229 18.19 12.48 -17.30
CA LEU A 229 17.23 13.13 -16.39
C LEU A 229 17.81 13.37 -14.99
N GLY A 230 18.64 12.46 -14.48
CA GLY A 230 19.32 12.63 -13.19
C GLY A 230 20.31 13.80 -13.20
N SER A 231 21.11 13.90 -14.27
CA SER A 231 22.04 15.02 -14.49
C SER A 231 21.28 16.35 -14.59
N ASP A 232 20.28 16.40 -15.47
CA ASP A 232 19.52 17.62 -15.74
C ASP A 232 18.75 18.11 -14.50
N PHE A 233 18.21 17.18 -13.70
CA PHE A 233 17.57 17.53 -12.44
C PHE A 233 18.55 18.11 -11.41
N THR A 234 19.77 17.59 -11.36
CA THR A 234 20.83 18.08 -10.46
C THR A 234 21.27 19.48 -10.87
N ALA A 235 21.51 19.70 -12.17
CA ALA A 235 21.84 21.01 -12.72
C ALA A 235 20.73 22.04 -12.46
N LYS A 236 19.47 21.66 -12.72
CA LYS A 236 18.31 22.51 -12.43
C LYS A 236 18.23 22.89 -10.95
N LYS A 237 18.48 21.94 -10.05
CA LYS A 237 18.48 22.20 -8.60
C LYS A 237 19.60 23.15 -8.19
N GLN A 238 20.80 23.00 -8.74
CA GLN A 238 21.92 23.92 -8.49
C GLN A 238 21.62 25.34 -9.00
N GLN A 239 21.09 25.45 -10.22
CA GLN A 239 20.70 26.73 -10.80
C GLN A 239 19.62 27.43 -9.98
N GLN A 240 18.63 26.67 -9.48
CA GLN A 240 17.59 27.22 -8.61
C GLN A 240 18.14 27.70 -7.27
N LEU A 241 19.13 27.00 -6.71
CA LEU A 241 19.83 27.42 -5.47
C LEU A 241 20.61 28.73 -5.69
N LEU A 242 21.32 28.83 -6.81
CA LEU A 242 22.07 30.03 -7.20
C LEU A 242 21.15 31.24 -7.36
N LEU A 243 20.01 31.07 -8.07
CA LEU A 243 19.01 32.12 -8.22
C LEU A 243 18.47 32.58 -6.85
N GLN A 244 18.20 31.64 -5.95
CA GLN A 244 17.70 31.94 -4.62
C GLN A 244 18.72 32.73 -3.78
N GLN A 245 20.01 32.38 -3.87
CA GLN A 245 21.08 33.11 -3.21
C GLN A 245 21.22 34.54 -3.77
N GLN A 246 21.15 34.71 -5.10
CA GLN A 246 21.20 36.03 -5.73
C GLN A 246 20.02 36.91 -5.29
N GLN A 247 18.81 36.36 -5.21
CA GLN A 247 17.63 37.09 -4.73
C GLN A 247 17.78 37.51 -3.26
N GLN A 248 18.33 36.65 -2.40
CA GLN A 248 18.60 36.99 -1.01
C GLN A 248 19.64 38.11 -0.87
N GLN A 249 20.71 38.07 -1.67
CA GLN A 249 21.73 39.12 -1.69
C GLN A 249 21.15 40.46 -2.15
N GLN A 250 20.31 40.47 -3.19
CA GLN A 250 19.65 41.69 -3.67
C GLN A 250 18.70 42.28 -2.61
N GLN A 251 17.96 41.44 -1.89
CA GLN A 251 17.09 41.90 -0.80
C GLN A 251 17.89 42.50 0.36
N GLN A 252 19.02 41.89 0.73
CA GLN A 252 19.92 42.43 1.76
C GLN A 252 20.50 43.77 1.34
N GLN A 253 21.01 43.89 0.11
CA GLN A 253 21.54 45.15 -0.43
C GLN A 253 20.49 46.25 -0.44
N LYS A 254 19.24 45.93 -0.80
CA LYS A 254 18.14 46.90 -0.81
C LYS A 254 17.80 47.39 0.60
N GLN A 255 17.76 46.49 1.59
CA GLN A 255 17.56 46.84 2.99
C GLN A 255 18.73 47.67 3.56
N GLU A 256 19.96 47.43 3.13
CA GLU A 256 21.12 48.24 3.51
C GLU A 256 21.07 49.64 2.88
N GLN A 257 20.64 49.76 1.63
CA GLN A 257 20.44 51.05 0.96
C GLN A 257 19.32 51.87 1.59
N GLU A 258 18.18 51.25 1.93
CA GLU A 258 17.08 51.90 2.65
C GLU A 258 17.49 52.37 4.06
N LYS A 259 18.50 51.76 4.68
CA LYS A 259 19.08 52.21 5.96
C LYS A 259 20.13 53.32 5.84
N GLN A 260 20.66 53.56 4.64
CA GLN A 260 21.70 54.56 4.38
C GLN A 260 21.17 55.80 3.66
N GLU A 261 19.89 55.85 3.30
CA GLU A 261 19.28 57.06 2.79
C GLU A 261 19.20 58.11 3.92
N PRO A 262 19.89 59.27 3.81
CA PRO A 262 19.80 60.30 4.83
C PRO A 262 18.39 60.86 4.84
N GLU A 263 17.87 61.11 6.05
CA GLU A 263 16.67 61.90 6.30
C GLU A 263 16.77 63.19 5.46
N LYS A 264 16.07 63.25 4.33
CA LYS A 264 15.94 64.48 3.57
C LYS A 264 15.16 65.43 4.46
N GLN A 265 15.86 66.47 4.93
CA GLN A 265 15.29 67.60 5.65
C GLN A 265 13.98 68.05 4.97
N GLU A 266 12.92 68.13 5.78
CA GLU A 266 11.65 68.70 5.39
C GLU A 266 11.86 70.11 4.80
N PRO A 267 11.25 70.47 3.66
CA PRO A 267 11.14 71.86 3.28
C PRO A 267 10.23 72.56 4.30
N GLU A 268 10.78 73.62 4.88
CA GLU A 268 10.18 74.59 5.79
C GLU A 268 8.72 74.89 5.41
N LYS A 269 7.76 74.39 6.20
CA LYS A 269 6.35 74.77 6.10
C LYS A 269 6.18 76.12 6.77
N GLN A 270 5.81 77.14 5.98
CA GLN A 270 5.15 78.33 6.51
C GLN A 270 3.86 77.91 7.20
N GLU A 271 3.70 78.29 8.47
CA GLU A 271 2.41 78.29 9.16
C GLU A 271 1.42 79.20 8.41
N PRO A 272 0.15 78.80 8.32
CA PRO A 272 -0.85 79.72 8.82
C PRO A 272 -1.70 79.10 9.92
N GLU A 273 -2.24 80.04 10.69
CA GLU A 273 -2.98 79.95 11.94
C GLU A 273 -4.05 78.87 12.04
N LYS A 274 -4.18 78.43 13.29
CA LYS A 274 -5.22 77.60 13.88
C LYS A 274 -6.62 78.21 13.68
N GLN A 275 -7.60 77.37 13.34
CA GLN A 275 -8.86 77.26 14.07
C GLN A 275 -9.61 75.96 13.70
N GLU A 276 -9.63 75.07 14.70
CA GLU A 276 -10.62 74.08 15.16
C GLU A 276 -11.76 73.51 14.29
N PRO A 277 -12.25 72.30 14.64
CA PRO A 277 -12.45 71.22 13.69
C PRO A 277 -13.92 70.91 13.44
N GLU A 278 -14.28 70.57 12.20
CA GLU A 278 -15.38 69.64 11.97
C GLU A 278 -15.28 68.99 10.58
N LYS A 279 -15.45 67.67 10.59
CA LYS A 279 -15.58 66.73 9.45
C LYS A 279 -14.27 66.26 8.79
N GLN A 280 -13.76 65.14 9.31
CA GLN A 280 -13.40 63.98 8.48
C GLN A 280 -13.37 62.70 9.32
N GLU A 281 -14.56 62.34 9.80
CA GLU A 281 -14.91 60.95 10.05
C GLU A 281 -14.94 60.25 8.68
N GLN A 282 -13.91 59.46 8.34
CA GLN A 282 -13.86 58.39 7.32
C GLN A 282 -12.42 58.20 6.80
N GLN A 283 -11.52 57.67 7.63
CA GLN A 283 -10.40 56.83 7.13
C GLN A 283 -9.58 56.10 8.20
N GLU A 284 -9.99 56.12 9.47
CA GLU A 284 -9.30 55.35 10.54
C GLU A 284 -10.00 54.04 10.93
N ASN A 285 -10.96 53.57 10.13
CA ASN A 285 -11.74 52.35 10.43
C ASN A 285 -11.39 51.14 9.55
N GLN A 286 -10.22 51.12 8.90
CA GLN A 286 -9.78 49.97 8.08
C GLN A 286 -8.54 49.23 8.59
N GLU A 287 -7.80 49.74 9.58
CA GLU A 287 -6.56 49.12 10.05
C GLU A 287 -6.61 48.50 11.46
N GLN A 288 -7.80 48.39 12.05
CA GLN A 288 -8.01 47.68 13.32
C GLN A 288 -8.93 46.44 13.21
N GLN A 289 -9.44 46.09 12.01
CA GLN A 289 -10.39 44.96 11.85
C GLN A 289 -9.81 43.67 11.26
N GLU A 290 -8.52 43.63 10.90
CA GLU A 290 -7.88 42.39 10.41
C GLU A 290 -7.53 41.37 11.51
N PRO A 291 -7.09 41.76 12.72
CA PRO A 291 -6.79 40.80 13.78
C PRO A 291 -8.06 40.12 14.35
N GLU A 292 -9.16 40.87 14.51
CA GLU A 292 -10.41 40.35 15.09
C GLU A 292 -11.13 39.35 14.18
N LYS A 293 -11.06 39.51 12.86
CA LYS A 293 -11.64 38.54 11.91
C LYS A 293 -10.90 37.21 11.90
N GLN A 294 -9.58 37.22 12.05
CA GLN A 294 -8.78 35.99 12.14
C GLN A 294 -9.01 35.25 13.47
N GLU A 295 -9.28 35.97 14.55
CA GLU A 295 -9.58 35.39 15.85
C GLU A 295 -11.01 34.80 15.90
N GLN A 296 -11.99 35.48 15.30
CA GLN A 296 -13.36 34.96 15.16
C GLN A 296 -13.43 33.73 14.23
N GLU A 297 -12.65 33.68 13.15
CA GLU A 297 -12.56 32.47 12.31
C GLU A 297 -11.96 31.29 13.06
N LYS A 298 -10.91 31.50 13.87
CA LYS A 298 -10.33 30.44 14.71
C LYS A 298 -11.31 29.92 15.76
N GLN A 299 -12.06 30.81 16.42
CA GLN A 299 -13.06 30.40 17.41
C GLN A 299 -14.19 29.60 16.77
N LYS A 300 -14.68 30.04 15.60
CA LYS A 300 -15.71 29.32 14.83
C LYS A 300 -15.25 27.95 14.35
N GLN A 301 -13.97 27.80 14.01
CA GLN A 301 -13.39 26.53 13.59
C GLN A 301 -13.23 25.55 14.76
N GLN A 302 -12.86 26.05 15.95
CA GLN A 302 -12.82 25.25 17.18
C GLN A 302 -14.22 24.82 17.64
N GLU A 303 -15.24 25.66 17.45
CA GLU A 303 -16.62 25.33 17.82
C GLU A 303 -17.22 24.26 16.89
N LEU A 304 -16.91 24.32 15.59
CA LEU A 304 -17.29 23.27 14.63
C LEU A 304 -16.59 21.92 14.91
N GLU A 305 -15.34 21.94 15.37
CA GLU A 305 -14.63 20.74 15.80
C GLU A 305 -15.24 20.11 17.06
N LYS A 306 -15.65 20.93 18.04
CA LYS A 306 -16.35 20.46 19.25
C LYS A 306 -17.72 19.85 18.91
N GLN A 307 -18.51 20.50 18.05
CA GLN A 307 -19.79 19.96 17.59
C GLN A 307 -19.64 18.65 16.79
N GLY A 308 -18.53 18.49 16.05
CA GLY A 308 -18.20 17.24 15.35
C GLY A 308 -17.87 16.09 16.31
N GLN A 309 -17.19 16.39 17.42
CA GLN A 309 -16.84 15.39 18.44
C GLN A 309 -18.05 14.96 19.28
N GLU A 310 -18.97 15.89 19.59
CA GLU A 310 -20.22 15.58 20.31
C GLU A 310 -21.17 14.70 19.47
N LYS A 311 -21.28 14.95 18.16
CA LYS A 311 -22.06 14.10 17.25
C LYS A 311 -21.48 12.68 17.12
N GLN A 312 -20.16 12.53 17.12
CA GLN A 312 -19.50 11.22 17.14
C GLN A 312 -19.64 10.49 18.49
N GLY A 313 -19.83 11.23 19.59
CA GLY A 313 -20.14 10.68 20.91
C GLY A 313 -21.56 10.12 20.98
N GLN A 314 -22.54 10.85 20.45
CA GLN A 314 -23.94 10.46 20.45
C GLN A 314 -24.24 9.27 19.51
N GLU A 315 -23.58 9.18 18.35
CA GLU A 315 -23.70 8.02 17.46
C GLU A 315 -23.13 6.73 18.07
N LYS A 316 -22.10 6.83 18.91
CA LYS A 316 -21.52 5.68 19.62
C LYS A 316 -22.37 5.20 20.79
N GLN A 317 -23.08 6.10 21.47
CA GLN A 317 -24.04 5.74 22.52
C GLN A 317 -25.33 5.14 21.95
N GLY A 318 -25.81 5.63 20.78
CA GLY A 318 -26.96 5.05 20.09
C GLY A 318 -26.75 3.61 19.59
N GLN A 319 -25.52 3.26 19.19
CA GLN A 319 -25.16 1.89 18.77
C GLN A 319 -24.97 0.90 19.91
N GLN A 320 -24.82 1.38 21.17
CA GLN A 320 -24.75 0.50 22.34
C GLN A 320 -26.13 0.16 22.93
N GLN A 321 -27.17 0.98 22.68
CA GLN A 321 -28.54 0.70 23.15
C GLN A 321 -29.36 -0.19 22.20
N GLN A 322 -28.87 -0.49 21.00
CA GLN A 322 -29.52 -1.41 20.04
C GLN A 322 -28.98 -2.86 20.10
N ASN A 323 -28.01 -3.13 20.99
CA ASN A 323 -27.40 -4.46 21.17
C ASN A 323 -27.65 -5.04 22.57
N HIS A 324 -28.73 -4.61 23.25
CA HIS A 324 -29.16 -5.21 24.50
C HIS A 324 -30.54 -5.84 24.40
#